data_AF-A0A1B4V6F0-F1
#
_entry.id   AF-A0A1B4V6F0-F1
#
_cell.length_a   1.000
_cell.length_b   1.000
_cell.length_c   1.000
_cell.angle_alpha   90.00
_cell.angle_beta   90.00
_cell.angle_gamma   90.00
#
_symmetry.space_group_name_H-M   'P 1'
#
loop_
_entity.id
_entity.type
_entity.pdbx_description
1 polymer ?
#
loop_
_entity_poly.entity_id
_entity_poly.type
_entity_poly.pdbx_seq_one_letter_code
_entity_poly.pdbx_strand_id
1 'polypeptide(L)'
;MLAALAALALAFASSAAASDAPKEDHARLRYDPRFILERVAAHLHVTLRPDAPLPAILFESATPLGLFQDAMEKQWRFRPRVFVNAYTIAGNLIFLVDDAAHYGRHGRTLDDALAHELVHYLQVVYFKVDLGSRLIAEVCESEAVAVQEWFRARYVQIHDADPM
;
A
#
# COMPACT_ATOMS: atom_id res chain seq x y z
N MET A 1 54.17 -52.72 11.99
CA MET A 1 52.70 -52.87 11.83
C MET A 1 52.03 -51.67 12.50
N LEU A 2 51.22 -50.92 11.73
CA LEU A 2 50.28 -49.81 12.08
C LEU A 2 50.90 -48.49 12.61
N ALA A 3 51.01 -47.39 11.82
CA ALA A 3 49.99 -46.45 11.29
C ALA A 3 49.52 -45.40 12.34
N ALA A 4 49.96 -44.13 12.21
CA ALA A 4 49.19 -42.95 11.71
C ALA A 4 48.15 -42.42 12.74
N LEU A 5 47.99 -41.13 13.04
CA LEU A 5 47.71 -40.00 12.14
C LEU A 5 48.05 -38.66 12.83
N ALA A 6 48.57 -37.72 12.05
CA ALA A 6 48.61 -36.29 12.36
C ALA A 6 47.29 -35.64 11.89
N ALA A 7 46.61 -34.90 12.78
CA ALA A 7 45.43 -34.13 12.43
C ALA A 7 45.83 -32.69 12.09
N LEU A 8 45.76 -32.35 10.80
CA LEU A 8 45.93 -31.00 10.27
C LEU A 8 44.59 -30.27 10.38
N ALA A 9 44.44 -29.36 11.34
CA ALA A 9 43.26 -28.51 11.45
C ALA A 9 43.40 -27.31 10.50
N LEU A 10 42.73 -27.37 9.34
CA LEU A 10 42.52 -26.19 8.50
C LEU A 10 41.48 -25.27 9.17
N ALA A 11 41.92 -24.12 9.65
CA ALA A 11 41.04 -23.03 10.03
C ALA A 11 40.51 -22.34 8.75
N PHE A 12 39.25 -22.58 8.42
CA PHE A 12 38.54 -21.77 7.43
C PHE A 12 38.18 -20.43 8.07
N ALA A 13 38.90 -19.38 7.69
CA ALA A 13 38.51 -18.01 7.98
C ALA A 13 37.24 -17.69 7.17
N SER A 14 36.08 -17.68 7.84
CA SER A 14 34.86 -17.14 7.26
C SER A 14 35.03 -15.63 7.09
N SER A 15 35.34 -15.21 5.86
CA SER A 15 35.18 -13.82 5.45
C SER A 15 33.68 -13.51 5.47
N ALA A 16 33.23 -12.81 6.51
CA ALA A 16 31.91 -12.20 6.52
C ALA A 16 31.92 -11.07 5.50
N ALA A 17 31.55 -11.37 4.26
CA ALA A 17 31.15 -10.36 3.31
C ALA A 17 29.91 -9.67 3.88
N ALA A 18 30.08 -8.46 4.41
CA ALA A 18 28.99 -7.56 4.65
C ALA A 18 28.33 -7.29 3.30
N SER A 19 27.21 -7.97 3.06
CA SER A 19 26.33 -7.70 1.93
C SER A 19 25.76 -6.31 2.15
N ASP A 20 26.25 -5.32 1.39
CA ASP A 20 25.50 -4.09 1.13
C ASP A 20 24.24 -4.50 0.37
N ALA A 21 23.23 -4.96 1.12
CA ALA A 21 21.89 -5.05 0.60
C ALA A 21 21.50 -3.64 0.13
N PRO A 22 20.93 -3.47 -1.07
CA PRO A 22 20.43 -2.18 -1.49
C PRO A 22 19.50 -1.66 -0.39
N LYS A 23 19.71 -0.42 0.07
CA LYS A 23 18.69 0.25 0.90
C LYS A 23 17.42 0.28 0.05
N GLU A 24 16.44 -0.54 0.40
CA GLU A 24 15.13 -0.51 -0.22
C GLU A 24 14.58 0.91 -0.02
N ASP A 25 14.41 1.63 -1.13
CA ASP A 25 13.87 2.98 -1.12
C ASP A 25 12.35 2.85 -1.12
N HIS A 26 11.75 3.03 0.06
CA HIS A 26 10.31 2.98 0.23
C HIS A 26 9.71 4.37 0.11
N ALA A 27 8.69 4.49 -0.74
CA ALA A 27 7.82 5.65 -0.76
C ALA A 27 7.21 5.87 0.63
N ARG A 28 6.98 7.14 0.98
CA ARG A 28 6.37 7.52 2.25
C ARG A 28 5.19 8.43 2.01
N LEU A 29 4.21 8.36 2.91
CA LEU A 29 3.12 9.34 2.95
C LEU A 29 3.72 10.70 3.31
N ARG A 30 3.40 11.71 2.50
CA ARG A 30 3.72 13.12 2.79
C ARG A 30 2.72 13.69 3.79
N TYR A 31 1.49 13.18 3.78
CA TYR A 31 0.41 13.63 4.65
C TYR A 31 -0.01 12.56 5.65
N ASP A 32 -0.54 13.02 6.79
CA ASP A 32 -1.23 12.13 7.73
C ASP A 32 -2.46 11.50 7.03
N PRO A 33 -2.69 10.18 7.16
CA PRO A 33 -3.85 9.51 6.57
C PRO A 33 -5.19 10.17 6.89
N ARG A 34 -5.34 10.75 8.09
CA ARG A 34 -6.55 11.44 8.51
C ARG A 34 -6.78 12.69 7.67
N PHE A 35 -5.73 13.43 7.37
CA PHE A 35 -5.82 14.59 6.48
C PHE A 35 -6.31 14.16 5.09
N ILE A 36 -5.75 13.10 4.52
CA ILE A 36 -6.15 12.61 3.19
C ILE A 36 -7.63 12.20 3.20
N LEU A 37 -8.05 11.41 4.20
CA LEU A 37 -9.45 11.01 4.36
C LEU A 37 -10.38 12.22 4.47
N GLU A 38 -10.03 13.23 5.25
CA GLU A 38 -10.86 14.42 5.41
C GLU A 38 -11.00 15.21 4.10
N ARG A 39 -9.94 15.31 3.29
CA ARG A 39 -10.00 15.97 1.98
C ARG A 39 -10.81 15.17 0.97
N VAL A 40 -10.64 13.86 0.92
CA VAL A 40 -11.41 12.97 0.05
C VAL A 40 -12.90 12.99 0.45
N ALA A 41 -13.20 12.89 1.74
CA ALA A 41 -14.58 12.95 2.23
C ALA A 41 -15.24 14.30 1.91
N ALA A 42 -14.53 15.42 2.12
CA ALA A 42 -15.05 16.73 1.77
C ALA A 42 -15.31 16.88 0.25
N HIS A 43 -14.43 16.34 -0.58
CA HIS A 43 -14.59 16.35 -2.05
C HIS A 43 -15.82 15.54 -2.49
N LEU A 44 -16.09 14.42 -1.82
CA LEU A 44 -17.26 13.56 -2.07
C LEU A 44 -18.50 14.01 -1.29
N HIS A 45 -18.48 15.19 -0.65
CA HIS A 45 -19.58 15.71 0.16
C HIS A 45 -20.03 14.79 1.31
N VAL A 46 -19.11 14.00 1.86
CA VAL A 46 -19.33 13.10 2.99
C VAL A 46 -19.02 13.81 4.31
N THR A 47 -19.97 13.79 5.23
CA THR A 47 -19.71 14.15 6.64
C THR A 47 -19.21 12.91 7.38
N LEU A 48 -17.93 12.92 7.76
CA LEU A 48 -17.32 11.82 8.51
C LEU A 48 -17.97 11.69 9.89
N ARG A 49 -18.36 10.47 10.25
CA ARG A 49 -18.86 10.18 11.59
C ARG A 49 -17.71 9.76 12.51
N PRO A 50 -17.67 10.22 13.77
CA PRO A 50 -16.58 9.90 14.70
C PRO A 50 -16.60 8.44 15.16
N ASP A 51 -17.72 7.74 15.01
CA ASP A 51 -17.92 6.34 15.39
C ASP A 51 -17.62 5.35 14.26
N ALA A 52 -17.43 5.84 13.02
CA ALA A 52 -17.10 4.98 11.89
C ALA A 52 -15.66 4.46 12.04
N PRO A 53 -15.43 3.12 11.98
CA PRO A 53 -14.09 2.58 12.12
C PRO A 53 -13.23 3.02 10.94
N LEU A 54 -12.02 3.51 11.22
CA LEU A 54 -11.04 3.84 10.19
C LEU A 54 -10.35 2.57 9.71
N PRO A 55 -10.01 2.48 8.41
CA PRO A 55 -9.27 1.34 7.91
C PRO A 55 -7.85 1.35 8.48
N ALA A 56 -7.33 0.16 8.83
CA ALA A 56 -5.91 0.03 9.14
C ALA A 56 -5.12 0.09 7.83
N ILE A 57 -4.05 0.88 7.81
CA ILE A 57 -3.19 1.05 6.62
C ILE A 57 -1.94 0.19 6.81
N LEU A 58 -1.69 -0.67 5.83
CA LEU A 58 -0.62 -1.66 5.82
C LEU A 58 0.25 -1.45 4.58
N PHE A 59 1.54 -1.30 4.79
CA PHE A 59 2.52 -1.13 3.71
C PHE A 59 3.14 -2.46 3.31
N GLU A 60 3.41 -2.64 2.01
CA GLU A 60 4.04 -3.85 1.45
C GLU A 60 5.33 -4.22 2.20
N SER A 61 6.23 -3.26 2.42
CA SER A 61 7.51 -3.47 3.13
C SER A 61 7.38 -4.05 4.54
N ALA A 62 6.25 -3.81 5.21
CA ALA A 62 6.00 -4.21 6.60
C ALA A 62 4.97 -5.34 6.73
N THR A 63 4.42 -5.83 5.61
CA THR A 63 3.30 -6.76 5.61
C THR A 63 3.69 -8.10 4.98
N PRO A 64 3.53 -9.24 5.69
CA PRO A 64 3.74 -10.54 5.08
C PRO A 64 2.79 -10.75 3.89
N LEU A 65 3.32 -11.18 2.75
CA LEU A 65 2.53 -11.45 1.54
C LEU A 65 1.35 -12.39 1.80
N GLY A 66 1.51 -13.36 2.70
CA GLY A 66 0.44 -14.28 3.09
C GLY A 66 -0.79 -13.56 3.69
N LEU A 67 -0.57 -12.53 4.51
CA LEU A 67 -1.67 -11.74 5.10
C LEU A 67 -2.48 -11.02 4.01
N PHE A 68 -1.78 -10.39 3.06
CA PHE A 68 -2.41 -9.75 1.92
C PHE A 68 -3.19 -10.75 1.07
N GLN A 69 -2.55 -11.86 0.71
CA GLN A 69 -3.17 -12.92 -0.09
C GLN A 69 -4.44 -13.49 0.53
N ASP A 70 -4.43 -13.74 1.85
CA ASP A 70 -5.60 -14.28 2.55
C ASP A 70 -6.76 -13.25 2.55
N ALA A 71 -6.45 -11.95 2.68
CA ALA A 71 -7.45 -10.89 2.60
C ALA A 71 -8.05 -10.76 1.19
N MET A 72 -7.23 -10.83 0.14
CA MET A 72 -7.65 -10.79 -1.26
C MET A 72 -8.50 -12.01 -1.63
N GLU A 73 -8.09 -13.21 -1.21
CA GLU A 73 -8.80 -14.45 -1.51
C GLU A 73 -10.19 -14.47 -0.88
N LYS A 74 -10.31 -13.96 0.34
CA LYS A 74 -11.61 -13.84 1.02
C LYS A 74 -12.57 -12.90 0.30
N GLN A 75 -12.09 -11.80 -0.26
CA GLN A 75 -12.94 -10.79 -0.90
C GLN A 75 -13.22 -11.09 -2.38
N TRP A 76 -12.19 -11.43 -3.15
CA TRP A 76 -12.27 -11.54 -4.61
C TRP A 76 -12.08 -12.97 -5.13
N ARG A 77 -11.92 -13.97 -4.25
CA ARG A 77 -11.60 -15.36 -4.62
C ARG A 77 -10.37 -15.46 -5.53
N PHE A 78 -9.44 -14.53 -5.32
CA PHE A 78 -8.21 -14.38 -6.08
C PHE A 78 -7.03 -14.23 -5.14
N ARG A 79 -5.90 -14.87 -5.49
CA ARG A 79 -4.69 -14.90 -4.66
C ARG A 79 -3.51 -14.31 -5.45
N PRO A 80 -3.26 -13.00 -5.36
CA PRO A 80 -2.18 -12.36 -6.12
C PRO A 80 -0.79 -12.85 -5.67
N ARG A 81 0.17 -12.85 -6.60
CA ARG A 81 1.57 -13.22 -6.31
C ARG A 81 2.44 -12.04 -5.86
N VAL A 82 1.92 -10.82 -5.99
CA VAL A 82 2.57 -9.55 -5.68
C VAL A 82 1.55 -8.64 -5.02
N PHE A 83 2.00 -7.63 -4.26
CA PHE A 83 1.09 -6.62 -3.73
C PHE A 83 0.49 -5.77 -4.85
N VAL A 84 -0.72 -5.31 -4.58
CA VAL A 84 -1.35 -4.17 -5.26
C VAL A 84 -1.98 -3.28 -4.19
N ASN A 85 -2.20 -2.01 -4.52
CA ASN A 85 -3.04 -1.17 -3.67
C ASN A 85 -4.44 -1.75 -3.64
N ALA A 86 -5.01 -1.88 -2.44
CA ALA A 86 -6.34 -2.46 -2.29
C ALA A 86 -6.98 -2.14 -0.93
N TYR A 87 -8.24 -1.75 -0.96
CA TYR A 87 -9.14 -1.76 0.18
C TYR A 87 -9.87 -3.12 0.31
N THR A 88 -9.88 -3.65 1.54
CA THR A 88 -10.63 -4.86 1.90
C THR A 88 -11.74 -4.56 2.89
N ILE A 89 -12.97 -4.89 2.48
CA ILE A 89 -14.20 -4.73 3.24
C ILE A 89 -14.19 -5.58 4.50
N ALA A 90 -13.86 -6.87 4.36
CA ALA A 90 -14.01 -7.85 5.44
C ALA A 90 -13.05 -7.59 6.62
N GLY A 91 -11.89 -6.98 6.35
CA GLY A 91 -10.90 -6.63 7.37
C GLY A 91 -10.84 -5.14 7.71
N ASN A 92 -11.54 -4.28 6.94
CA ASN A 92 -11.34 -2.84 6.95
C ASN A 92 -9.84 -2.48 6.86
N LEU A 93 -9.15 -3.05 5.88
CA LEU A 93 -7.70 -2.85 5.67
C LEU A 93 -7.48 -2.16 4.34
N ILE A 94 -6.53 -1.22 4.31
CA ILE A 94 -5.94 -0.68 3.08
C ILE A 94 -4.52 -1.21 2.99
N PHE A 95 -4.22 -1.93 1.92
CA PHE A 95 -2.87 -2.33 1.56
C PHE A 95 -2.30 -1.33 0.56
N LEU A 96 -1.05 -0.92 0.75
CA LEU A 96 -0.34 -0.03 -0.15
C LEU A 96 1.02 -0.63 -0.55
N VAL A 97 1.27 -0.68 -1.85
CA VAL A 97 2.61 -0.87 -2.41
C VAL A 97 3.44 0.35 -2.04
N ASP A 98 4.59 0.16 -1.40
CA ASP A 98 5.47 1.26 -0.99
C ASP A 98 6.87 1.19 -1.61
N ASP A 99 7.06 0.40 -2.67
CA ASP A 99 8.24 0.50 -3.55
C ASP A 99 8.30 1.88 -4.25
N ALA A 100 9.34 2.68 -4.02
CA ALA A 100 9.47 4.00 -4.66
C ALA A 100 9.49 3.91 -6.20
N ALA A 101 10.02 2.82 -6.78
CA ALA A 101 10.08 2.65 -8.23
C ALA A 101 8.71 2.38 -8.88
N HIS A 102 7.71 1.96 -8.09
CA HIS A 102 6.31 1.85 -8.51
C HIS A 102 5.74 3.23 -8.88
N TYR A 103 6.09 4.25 -8.08
CA TYR A 103 5.51 5.58 -8.15
C TYR A 103 6.23 6.51 -9.14
N GLY A 104 7.56 6.46 -9.17
CA GLY A 104 8.39 7.37 -9.97
C GLY A 104 8.11 7.33 -11.47
N ARG A 105 7.70 6.18 -12.01
CA ARG A 105 7.43 6.00 -13.45
C ARG A 105 6.18 6.73 -13.97
N HIS A 106 5.23 7.04 -13.09
CA HIS A 106 3.91 7.54 -13.48
C HIS A 106 3.55 8.88 -12.85
N GLY A 107 4.52 9.54 -12.18
CA GLY A 107 4.26 10.75 -11.39
C GLY A 107 3.13 10.52 -10.39
N ARG A 108 3.09 9.33 -9.78
CA ARG A 108 2.16 8.97 -8.72
C ARG A 108 2.87 9.05 -7.38
N THR A 109 2.12 9.03 -6.29
CA THR A 109 2.61 9.05 -4.92
C THR A 109 1.80 8.14 -4.04
N LEU A 110 2.38 7.76 -2.90
CA LEU A 110 1.69 6.96 -1.90
C LEU A 110 0.44 7.68 -1.35
N ASP A 111 0.47 9.02 -1.29
CA ASP A 111 -0.67 9.84 -0.87
C ASP A 111 -1.86 9.75 -1.84
N ASP A 112 -1.62 9.80 -3.15
CA ASP A 112 -2.69 9.68 -4.15
C ASP A 112 -3.21 8.25 -4.29
N ALA A 113 -2.35 7.24 -4.10
CA ALA A 113 -2.77 5.85 -3.98
C ALA A 113 -3.65 5.64 -2.73
N LEU A 114 -3.29 6.22 -1.59
CA LEU A 114 -4.12 6.15 -0.39
C LEU A 114 -5.45 6.90 -0.60
N ALA A 115 -5.45 8.04 -1.29
CA ALA A 115 -6.68 8.75 -1.62
C ALA A 115 -7.64 7.88 -2.43
N HIS A 116 -7.13 7.11 -3.41
CA HIS A 116 -7.89 6.13 -4.18
C HIS A 116 -8.58 5.10 -3.26
N GLU A 117 -7.81 4.41 -2.42
CA GLU A 117 -8.35 3.35 -1.56
C GLU A 117 -9.34 3.88 -0.50
N LEU A 118 -9.16 5.12 -0.05
CA LEU A 118 -10.10 5.77 0.85
C LEU A 118 -11.45 6.07 0.18
N VAL A 119 -11.50 6.24 -1.14
CA VAL A 119 -12.78 6.33 -1.87
C VAL A 119 -13.55 5.02 -1.73
N HIS A 120 -12.91 3.87 -1.94
CA HIS A 120 -13.58 2.57 -1.75
C HIS A 120 -14.07 2.36 -0.32
N TYR A 121 -13.28 2.79 0.67
CA TYR A 121 -13.74 2.82 2.06
C TYR A 121 -15.03 3.66 2.22
N LEU A 122 -15.07 4.88 1.67
CA LEU A 122 -16.24 5.75 1.77
C LEU A 122 -17.45 5.18 1.01
N GLN A 123 -17.24 4.62 -0.18
CA GLN A 123 -18.28 3.96 -0.98
C GLN A 123 -18.96 2.84 -0.18
N VAL A 124 -18.19 2.01 0.50
CA VAL A 124 -18.74 0.89 1.29
C VAL A 124 -19.33 1.38 2.62
N VAL A 125 -18.62 2.21 3.37
CA VAL A 125 -19.00 2.56 4.75
C VAL A 125 -20.08 3.65 4.81
N TYR A 126 -20.05 4.60 3.89
CA TYR A 126 -20.96 5.75 3.87
C TYR A 126 -22.04 5.64 2.79
N PHE A 127 -21.69 5.22 1.58
CA PHE A 127 -22.67 5.07 0.49
C PHE A 127 -23.33 3.69 0.43
N LYS A 128 -22.88 2.74 1.26
CA LYS A 128 -23.43 1.37 1.35
C LYS A 128 -23.43 0.63 0.01
N VAL A 129 -22.42 0.92 -0.81
CA VAL A 129 -22.24 0.27 -2.11
C VAL A 129 -21.89 -1.20 -1.93
N ASP A 130 -22.53 -2.06 -2.72
CA ASP A 130 -22.15 -3.45 -2.89
C ASP A 130 -21.22 -3.59 -4.11
N LEU A 131 -19.93 -3.76 -3.84
CA LEU A 131 -18.89 -3.96 -4.87
C LEU A 131 -18.95 -5.36 -5.52
N GLY A 132 -19.91 -6.22 -5.16
CA GLY A 132 -20.08 -7.54 -5.77
C GLY A 132 -20.65 -7.51 -7.20
N SER A 133 -21.31 -6.41 -7.59
CA SER A 133 -21.77 -6.20 -8.96
C SER A 133 -20.66 -5.61 -9.82
N ARG A 134 -20.33 -6.27 -10.94
CA ARG A 134 -19.29 -5.82 -11.87
C ARG A 134 -19.51 -4.39 -12.37
N LEU A 135 -20.74 -4.03 -12.75
CA LEU A 135 -21.04 -2.69 -13.25
C LEU A 135 -20.86 -1.63 -12.16
N ILE A 136 -21.25 -1.95 -10.92
CA ILE A 136 -21.07 -1.05 -9.78
C ILE A 136 -19.58 -0.90 -9.48
N ALA A 137 -18.83 -1.99 -9.47
CA ALA A 137 -17.39 -1.97 -9.29
C ALA A 137 -16.72 -1.06 -10.34
N GLU A 138 -17.02 -1.22 -11.63
CA GLU A 138 -16.44 -0.38 -12.69
C GLU A 138 -16.72 1.12 -12.52
N VAL A 139 -17.93 1.50 -12.07
CA VAL A 139 -18.27 2.89 -11.74
C VAL A 139 -17.49 3.38 -10.52
N CYS A 140 -17.39 2.54 -9.48
CA CYS A 140 -16.67 2.86 -8.26
C CYS A 140 -15.17 3.05 -8.49
N GLU A 141 -14.54 2.18 -9.29
CA GLU A 141 -13.15 2.32 -9.74
C GLU A 141 -12.96 3.63 -10.51
N SER A 142 -13.89 3.98 -11.41
CA SER A 142 -13.82 5.21 -12.20
C SER A 142 -13.85 6.47 -11.31
N GLU A 143 -14.71 6.47 -10.28
CA GLU A 143 -14.76 7.55 -9.28
C GLU A 143 -13.46 7.60 -8.45
N ALA A 144 -12.96 6.46 -8.00
CA ALA A 144 -11.72 6.39 -7.22
C ALA A 144 -10.51 6.91 -8.02
N VAL A 145 -10.41 6.58 -9.31
CA VAL A 145 -9.41 7.15 -10.23
C VAL A 145 -9.56 8.67 -10.36
N ALA A 146 -10.78 9.18 -10.57
CA ALA A 146 -11.02 10.61 -10.71
C ALA A 146 -10.60 11.40 -9.45
N VAL A 147 -10.92 10.87 -8.26
CA VAL A 147 -10.51 11.47 -6.98
C VAL A 147 -9.01 11.37 -6.76
N GLN A 148 -8.37 10.26 -7.12
CA GLN A 148 -6.91 10.12 -7.07
C GLN A 148 -6.22 11.20 -7.91
N GLU A 149 -6.68 11.39 -9.15
CA GLU A 149 -6.14 12.42 -10.04
C GLU A 149 -6.35 13.83 -9.49
N TRP A 150 -7.55 14.12 -8.98
CA TRP A 150 -7.86 15.38 -8.31
C TRP A 150 -6.95 15.64 -7.11
N PHE A 151 -6.79 14.65 -6.22
CA PHE A 151 -6.00 14.78 -5.00
C PHE A 151 -4.54 15.08 -5.34
N ARG A 152 -3.99 14.32 -6.31
CA ARG A 152 -2.64 14.53 -6.82
C ARG A 152 -2.45 15.94 -7.38
N ALA A 153 -3.36 16.40 -8.24
CA ALA A 153 -3.26 17.72 -8.84
C ALA A 153 -3.38 18.84 -7.78
N ARG A 154 -4.19 18.65 -6.73
CA ARG A 154 -4.49 19.70 -5.75
C ARG A 154 -3.49 19.80 -4.60
N TYR A 155 -2.92 18.68 -4.16
CA TYR A 155 -2.10 18.61 -2.95
C TYR A 155 -0.69 18.08 -3.20
N VAL A 156 -0.48 17.23 -4.22
CA VAL A 156 0.85 16.62 -4.42
C VAL A 156 1.69 17.46 -5.37
N GLN A 157 1.15 17.82 -6.54
CA GLN A 157 1.91 18.52 -7.58
C GLN A 157 2.13 20.01 -7.30
N ILE A 158 1.33 20.64 -6.43
CA ILE A 158 1.46 22.07 -6.11
C ILE A 158 2.66 22.34 -5.18
N HIS A 159 3.14 21.33 -4.44
CA HIS A 159 4.24 21.50 -3.47
C HIS A 159 5.64 21.15 -4.00
N ASP A 160 5.75 20.51 -5.16
CA ASP A 160 7.06 20.20 -5.78
C ASP A 160 7.59 21.39 -6.63
N ALA A 161 6.89 22.53 -6.64
CA ALA A 161 7.20 23.70 -7.46
C ALA A 161 7.71 24.94 -6.70
N ASP A 162 7.97 24.86 -5.38
CA ASP A 162 8.46 26.03 -4.62
C ASP A 162 9.50 25.64 -3.56
N PRO A 163 10.82 25.73 -3.85
CA PRO A 163 11.84 25.76 -2.81
C PRO A 163 11.80 27.14 -2.15
N MET A 164 11.08 27.26 -1.04
CA MET A 164 11.30 28.32 -0.06
C MET A 164 12.64 28.14 0.65
#